data_AF-A0A653YGC8-F1
#
_entry.id   AF-A0A653YGC8-F1
#
_cell.length_a   1.000
_cell.length_b   1.000
_cell.length_c   1.000
_cell.angle_alpha   90.00
_cell.angle_beta   90.00
_cell.angle_gamma   90.00
#
_symmetry.space_group_name_H-M   'P 1'
#
loop_
_entity.id
_entity.type
_entity.pdbx_description
1 polymer ?
#
loop_
_entity_poly.entity_id
_entity_poly.type
_entity_poly.pdbx_seq_one_letter_code
_entity_poly.pdbx_strand_id
1 'polypeptide(L)'
;MSTLPRDLAQISRSGATGQFSADPGAARYFDYGSAVALRNLAAAYGTDMPRYLLAPEMAVLLSKVPDLKKRFFIDTLWNTGGRLNEILSLAREDFALDDPVSGAPLSSPFVVLRTLKQRRLEEAARSRRRGRGRPTREEQLAGREAEAEIRDNPPRAVPLTDPGFVQRLREWFATAQPAAGSRLWDIRSEDTARSWISQAVAAAQRDGVTFSIRPVTPKTFRDSFAMHLVQHQVPQKVIQTLMGHKDAKSTEWYTRVFTLDVTRQLGVRFSMDADEASRLLLPGFPGRR
;
A
#
# COMPACT_ATOMS: atom_id res chain seq x y z
N MET A 1 25.30 -30.09 9.27
CA MET A 1 24.54 -29.95 8.02
C MET A 1 23.07 -30.10 8.36
N SER A 2 22.36 -28.98 8.56
CA SER A 2 20.94 -28.98 8.95
C SER A 2 20.10 -28.58 7.74
N THR A 3 19.37 -29.55 7.20
CA THR A 3 18.50 -29.42 6.03
C THR A 3 17.14 -28.88 6.47
N LEU A 4 16.96 -27.56 6.35
CA LEU A 4 15.63 -26.94 6.39
C LEU A 4 14.89 -27.23 5.07
N PRO A 5 13.60 -27.60 5.08
CA PRO A 5 12.86 -27.88 3.86
C PRO A 5 12.62 -26.59 3.05
N ARG A 6 12.81 -26.70 1.73
CA ARG A 6 12.81 -25.58 0.76
C ARG A 6 11.45 -25.18 0.19
N ASP A 7 10.35 -25.83 0.56
CA ASP A 7 9.03 -25.48 0.04
C ASP A 7 7.95 -25.77 1.08
N LEU A 8 7.29 -24.71 1.55
CA LEU A 8 6.02 -24.81 2.26
C LEU A 8 4.92 -24.51 1.24
N ALA A 9 4.40 -25.57 0.62
CA ALA A 9 3.25 -25.48 -0.27
C ALA A 9 1.98 -25.14 0.53
N GLN A 10 1.21 -24.16 0.06
CA GLN A 10 -0.03 -23.71 0.68
C GLN A 10 -1.13 -24.77 0.53
N ILE A 11 -1.44 -25.48 1.61
CA ILE A 11 -2.58 -26.42 1.69
C ILE A 11 -3.73 -25.71 2.41
N SER A 12 -4.42 -24.79 1.74
CA SER A 12 -5.78 -24.33 2.09
C SER A 12 -6.27 -23.30 1.07
N ARG A 13 -7.29 -23.67 0.29
CA ARG A 13 -8.10 -22.76 -0.54
C ARG A 13 -9.42 -22.52 0.20
N SER A 14 -9.48 -21.48 1.03
CA SER A 14 -10.77 -20.98 1.51
C SER A 14 -11.24 -19.92 0.52
N GLY A 15 -12.16 -20.33 -0.37
CA GLY A 15 -12.84 -19.44 -1.29
C GLY A 15 -13.88 -18.62 -0.54
N ALA A 16 -13.59 -17.33 -0.30
CA ALA A 16 -14.59 -16.37 0.12
C ALA A 16 -15.35 -15.87 -1.11
N THR A 17 -16.43 -16.58 -1.48
CA THR A 17 -17.44 -16.07 -2.41
C THR A 17 -18.38 -15.15 -1.63
N GLY A 18 -18.14 -13.84 -1.70
CA GLY A 18 -19.05 -12.81 -1.19
C GLY A 18 -20.08 -12.43 -2.25
N GLN A 19 -21.35 -12.58 -1.89
CA GLN A 19 -22.54 -12.37 -2.72
C GLN A 19 -22.67 -10.92 -3.21
N PHE A 20 -22.89 -10.76 -4.52
CA PHE A 20 -23.30 -9.50 -5.14
C PHE A 20 -24.78 -9.23 -4.84
N SER A 21 -25.06 -8.29 -3.94
CA SER A 21 -26.41 -7.71 -3.80
C SER A 21 -26.38 -6.28 -4.32
N ALA A 22 -27.16 -6.02 -5.38
CA ALA A 22 -27.35 -4.72 -5.97
C ALA A 22 -28.44 -3.97 -5.21
N ASP A 23 -28.03 -3.00 -4.39
CA ASP A 23 -28.91 -2.02 -3.75
C ASP A 23 -28.53 -0.61 -4.27
N PRO A 24 -29.45 0.22 -4.82
CA PRO A 24 -29.08 1.46 -5.52
C PRO A 24 -28.77 2.66 -4.60
N GLY A 25 -28.66 2.46 -3.27
CA GLY A 25 -28.58 3.54 -2.28
C GLY A 25 -27.24 3.71 -1.55
N ALA A 26 -26.23 2.85 -1.76
CA ALA A 26 -25.02 2.83 -0.95
C ALA A 26 -23.75 2.88 -1.81
N ALA A 27 -22.82 3.79 -1.46
CA ALA A 27 -21.45 3.93 -1.97
C ALA A 27 -21.20 3.40 -3.39
N ARG A 28 -21.20 4.29 -4.40
CA ARG A 28 -20.82 3.95 -5.78
C ARG A 28 -19.54 3.12 -5.78
N TYR A 29 -19.66 1.82 -6.00
CA TYR A 29 -18.55 0.89 -6.06
C TYR A 29 -17.59 1.38 -7.15
N PHE A 30 -16.29 1.43 -6.85
CA PHE A 30 -15.29 1.87 -7.83
C PHE A 30 -15.31 0.92 -9.03
N ASP A 31 -15.63 1.43 -10.22
CA ASP A 31 -15.69 0.62 -11.43
C ASP A 31 -14.29 0.41 -12.03
N TYR A 32 -13.70 -0.74 -11.71
CA TYR A 32 -12.40 -1.14 -12.24
C TYR A 32 -12.38 -1.31 -13.77
N GLY A 33 -13.52 -1.62 -14.40
CA GLY A 33 -13.62 -1.74 -15.86
C GLY A 33 -13.37 -0.39 -16.54
N SER A 34 -14.09 0.65 -16.09
CA SER A 34 -13.86 2.03 -16.54
C SER A 34 -12.43 2.51 -16.23
N ALA A 35 -11.88 2.17 -15.05
CA ALA A 35 -10.53 2.57 -14.66
C ALA A 35 -9.44 1.96 -15.58
N VAL A 36 -9.57 0.67 -15.95
CA VAL A 36 -8.66 0.02 -16.92
C VAL A 36 -8.74 0.75 -18.27
N ALA A 37 -9.96 0.99 -18.76
CA ALA A 37 -10.19 1.64 -20.05
C ALA A 37 -9.61 3.06 -20.09
N LEU A 38 -9.87 3.86 -19.05
CA LEU A 38 -9.37 5.23 -18.93
C LEU A 38 -7.84 5.25 -18.87
N ARG A 39 -7.21 4.36 -18.10
CA ARG A 39 -5.75 4.26 -18.04
C ARG A 39 -5.14 3.91 -19.39
N ASN A 40 -5.73 2.96 -20.11
CA ASN A 40 -5.25 2.57 -21.44
C ASN A 40 -5.44 3.70 -22.46
N LEU A 41 -6.56 4.42 -22.40
CA LEU A 41 -6.82 5.60 -23.22
C LEU A 41 -5.79 6.70 -22.92
N ALA A 42 -5.61 7.06 -21.64
CA ALA A 42 -4.66 8.06 -21.19
C ALA A 42 -3.22 7.75 -21.67
N ALA A 43 -2.82 6.48 -21.61
CA ALA A 43 -1.54 6.01 -22.13
C ALA A 43 -1.45 6.16 -23.67
N ALA A 44 -2.52 5.90 -24.42
CA ALA A 44 -2.56 6.06 -25.87
C ALA A 44 -2.44 7.54 -26.30
N TYR A 45 -2.98 8.46 -25.50
CA TYR A 45 -2.89 9.91 -25.74
C TYR A 45 -1.60 10.56 -25.19
N GLY A 46 -0.64 9.76 -24.72
CA GLY A 46 0.68 10.27 -24.30
C GLY A 46 0.65 11.10 -23.02
N THR A 47 -0.39 10.98 -22.20
CA THR A 47 -0.41 11.65 -20.89
C THR A 47 0.65 11.04 -19.99
N ASP A 48 1.43 11.89 -19.33
CA ASP A 48 2.43 11.44 -18.36
C ASP A 48 1.68 10.97 -17.10
N MET A 49 1.49 9.66 -17.00
CA MET A 49 0.68 9.00 -15.97
C MET A 49 1.58 8.10 -15.13
N PRO A 50 1.34 8.01 -13.80
CA PRO A 50 2.02 7.04 -12.97
C PRO A 50 1.80 5.63 -13.52
N ARG A 51 2.83 4.80 -13.42
CA ARG A 51 2.73 3.38 -13.75
C ARG A 51 2.16 2.66 -12.53
N TYR A 52 0.89 2.28 -12.59
CA TYR A 52 0.21 1.63 -11.46
C TYR A 52 -0.68 0.46 -11.91
N LEU A 53 -0.81 -0.52 -11.01
CA LEU A 53 -1.72 -1.65 -11.10
C LEU A 53 -3.02 -1.33 -10.36
N LEU A 54 -4.13 -1.85 -10.90
CA LEU A 54 -5.44 -1.81 -10.26
C LEU A 54 -5.62 -3.02 -9.34
N ALA A 55 -6.58 -2.95 -8.41
CA ALA A 55 -6.83 -4.04 -7.46
C ALA A 55 -7.08 -5.41 -8.13
N PRO A 56 -7.81 -5.52 -9.27
CA PRO A 56 -7.94 -6.81 -9.97
C PRO A 56 -6.62 -7.33 -10.54
N GLU A 57 -5.78 -6.45 -11.10
CA GLU A 57 -4.45 -6.83 -11.60
C GLU A 57 -3.55 -7.31 -10.45
N MET A 58 -3.62 -6.63 -9.30
CA MET A 58 -2.94 -7.02 -8.07
C MET A 58 -3.40 -8.39 -7.56
N ALA A 59 -4.71 -8.65 -7.55
CA ALA A 59 -5.27 -9.93 -7.15
C ALA A 59 -4.77 -11.08 -8.06
N VAL A 60 -4.77 -10.87 -9.38
CA VAL A 60 -4.20 -11.85 -10.32
C VAL A 60 -2.72 -12.03 -10.07
N LEU A 61 -1.94 -10.95 -9.95
CA LEU A 61 -0.49 -11.04 -9.72
C LEU A 61 -0.17 -11.85 -8.46
N LEU A 62 -0.81 -11.54 -7.33
CA LEU A 62 -0.64 -12.25 -6.07
C LEU A 62 -1.06 -13.72 -6.15
N SER A 63 -2.06 -14.06 -6.98
CA SER A 63 -2.46 -15.45 -7.22
C SER A 63 -1.37 -16.29 -7.91
N LYS A 64 -0.44 -15.64 -8.61
CA LYS A 64 0.67 -16.31 -9.33
C LYS A 64 1.95 -16.42 -8.51
N VAL A 65 1.91 -16.07 -7.22
CA VAL A 65 3.04 -16.17 -6.30
C VAL A 65 2.78 -17.31 -5.31
N PRO A 66 3.20 -18.55 -5.61
CA PRO A 66 2.93 -19.70 -4.75
C PRO A 66 3.78 -19.69 -3.47
N ASP A 67 5.00 -19.12 -3.55
CA ASP A 67 5.89 -18.97 -2.41
C ASP A 67 5.34 -17.92 -1.44
N LEU A 68 4.99 -18.36 -0.22
CA LEU A 68 4.35 -17.50 0.78
C LEU A 68 5.23 -16.32 1.21
N LYS A 69 6.56 -16.48 1.27
CA LYS A 69 7.49 -15.41 1.66
C LYS A 69 7.55 -14.34 0.56
N LYS A 70 7.62 -14.75 -0.70
CA LYS A 70 7.58 -13.85 -1.87
C LYS A 70 6.22 -13.16 -1.99
N ARG A 71 5.14 -13.91 -1.77
CA ARG A 71 3.78 -13.38 -1.78
C ARG A 71 3.63 -12.31 -0.70
N PHE A 72 4.04 -12.62 0.52
CA PHE A 72 3.98 -11.70 1.65
C PHE A 72 4.78 -10.41 1.40
N PHE A 73 5.94 -10.50 0.74
CA PHE A 73 6.71 -9.33 0.31
C PHE A 73 5.91 -8.42 -0.64
N ILE A 74 5.31 -9.00 -1.69
CA ILE A 74 4.54 -8.26 -2.69
C ILE A 74 3.25 -7.69 -2.09
N ASP A 75 2.58 -8.46 -1.23
CA ASP A 75 1.37 -8.05 -0.51
C ASP A 75 1.67 -6.87 0.43
N THR A 76 2.83 -6.90 1.11
CA THR A 76 3.27 -5.77 1.96
C THR A 76 3.55 -4.51 1.15
N LEU A 77 4.18 -4.62 -0.03
CA LEU A 77 4.38 -3.46 -0.92
C LEU A 77 3.04 -2.82 -1.31
N TRP A 78 2.04 -3.64 -1.65
CA TRP A 78 0.71 -3.18 -2.04
C TRP A 78 -0.07 -2.55 -0.87
N ASN A 79 -0.07 -3.17 0.29
CA ASN A 79 -0.88 -2.73 1.44
C ASN A 79 -0.30 -1.53 2.20
N THR A 80 0.97 -1.16 1.94
CA THR A 80 1.66 -0.12 2.71
C THR A 80 2.19 1.04 1.87
N GLY A 81 2.37 0.82 0.56
CA GLY A 81 3.05 1.77 -0.33
C GLY A 81 4.47 2.11 0.09
N GLY A 82 5.13 1.28 0.92
CA GLY A 82 6.48 1.53 1.41
C GLY A 82 7.51 1.58 0.28
N ARG A 83 8.56 2.40 0.45
CA ARG A 83 9.74 2.33 -0.44
C ARG A 83 10.43 0.98 -0.22
N LEU A 84 11.08 0.45 -1.25
CA LEU A 84 11.75 -0.85 -1.18
C LEU A 84 12.65 -0.99 0.07
N ASN A 85 13.52 -0.01 0.33
CA ASN A 85 14.42 -0.05 1.49
C ASN A 85 13.70 0.04 2.84
N GLU A 86 12.52 0.68 2.90
CA GLU A 86 11.71 0.71 4.11
C GLU A 86 11.14 -0.69 4.36
N ILE A 87 10.59 -1.34 3.32
CA ILE A 87 10.02 -2.69 3.38
C ILE A 87 11.08 -3.73 3.74
N LEU A 88 12.24 -3.72 3.08
CA LEU A 88 13.32 -4.68 3.35
C LEU A 88 13.88 -4.56 4.78
N SER A 89 13.67 -3.43 5.43
CA SER A 89 14.10 -3.19 6.82
C SER A 89 13.07 -3.59 7.87
N LEU A 90 11.88 -4.05 7.47
CA LEU A 90 10.84 -4.42 8.42
C LEU A 90 11.23 -5.69 9.17
N ALA A 91 10.90 -5.65 10.46
CA ALA A 91 10.92 -6.75 11.40
C ALA A 91 9.50 -6.96 11.97
N ARG A 92 9.30 -8.02 12.74
CA ARG A 92 8.00 -8.33 13.35
C ARG A 92 7.51 -7.19 14.24
N GLU A 93 8.41 -6.53 14.96
CA GLU A 93 8.08 -5.49 15.95
C GLU A 93 7.58 -4.19 15.32
N ASP A 94 7.71 -4.03 14.00
CA ASP A 94 7.18 -2.87 13.29
C ASP A 94 5.67 -2.97 13.03
N PHE A 95 5.09 -4.15 13.21
CA PHE A 95 3.66 -4.41 13.01
C PHE A 95 2.94 -4.40 14.36
N ALA A 96 2.09 -3.39 14.56
CA ALA A 96 1.17 -3.33 15.68
C ALA A 96 -0.13 -4.02 15.26
N LEU A 97 -0.29 -5.29 15.64
CA LEU A 97 -1.46 -6.11 15.32
C LEU A 97 -2.34 -6.34 16.54
N ASP A 98 -1.73 -6.52 17.70
CA ASP A 98 -2.38 -6.88 18.95
C ASP A 98 -2.10 -5.80 20.01
N ASP A 99 -3.05 -5.59 20.89
CA ASP A 99 -2.90 -4.71 22.03
C ASP A 99 -1.82 -5.27 22.98
N PRO A 100 -0.81 -4.48 23.36
CA PRO A 100 0.33 -4.98 24.13
C PRO A 100 -0.02 -5.37 25.58
N VAL A 101 -1.18 -4.95 26.10
CA VAL A 101 -1.60 -5.21 27.48
C VAL A 101 -2.54 -6.41 27.54
N SER A 102 -3.58 -6.41 26.72
CA SER A 102 -4.63 -7.44 26.69
C SER A 102 -4.34 -8.60 25.74
N GLY A 103 -3.45 -8.42 24.77
CA GLY A 103 -3.20 -9.39 23.70
C GLY A 103 -4.32 -9.52 22.68
N ALA A 104 -5.38 -8.70 22.79
CA ALA A 104 -6.51 -8.73 21.87
C ALA A 104 -6.14 -8.09 20.51
N PRO A 105 -6.73 -8.55 19.39
CA PRO A 105 -6.54 -7.90 18.09
C PRO A 105 -6.94 -6.43 18.11
N LEU A 106 -6.08 -5.56 17.57
CA LEU A 106 -6.39 -4.15 17.40
C LEU A 106 -7.50 -3.96 16.37
N SER A 107 -8.42 -3.02 16.63
CA SER A 107 -9.44 -2.59 15.66
C SER A 107 -8.83 -1.87 14.45
N SER A 108 -7.65 -1.26 14.63
CA SER A 108 -6.94 -0.53 13.59
C SER A 108 -5.46 -0.92 13.63
N PRO A 109 -5.11 -2.11 13.11
CA PRO A 109 -3.72 -2.53 13.03
C PRO A 109 -2.93 -1.61 12.08
N PHE A 110 -1.64 -1.44 12.34
CA PHE A 110 -0.78 -0.59 11.52
C PHE A 110 0.66 -1.11 11.48
N VAL A 111 1.41 -0.66 10.49
CA VAL A 111 2.86 -0.88 10.40
C VAL A 111 3.60 0.45 10.49
N VAL A 112 4.73 0.46 11.21
CA VAL A 112 5.59 1.65 11.32
C VAL A 112 6.70 1.57 10.29
N LEU A 113 6.64 2.42 9.27
CA LEU A 113 7.67 2.53 8.25
C LEU A 113 8.72 3.55 8.65
N ARG A 114 9.98 3.11 8.69
CA ARG A 114 11.15 3.93 8.99
C ARG A 114 12.06 4.05 7.79
N THR A 115 12.69 5.21 7.63
CA THR A 115 13.67 5.43 6.58
C THR A 115 14.97 4.70 6.90
N LEU A 116 15.78 4.45 5.86
CA LEU A 116 17.09 3.83 6.02
C LEU A 116 18.00 4.64 6.96
N LYS A 117 17.90 5.98 6.92
CA LYS A 117 18.66 6.88 7.80
C LYS A 117 18.25 6.68 9.26
N GLN A 118 16.95 6.69 9.56
CA GLN A 118 16.43 6.43 10.91
C GLN A 118 16.88 5.07 11.44
N ARG A 119 16.79 4.01 10.62
CA ARG A 119 17.23 2.66 11.02
C ARG A 119 18.70 2.60 11.39
N ARG A 120 19.59 3.18 10.58
CA ARG A 120 21.02 3.22 10.87
C ARG A 120 21.30 3.95 12.19
N LEU A 121 20.56 5.03 12.46
CA LEU A 121 20.68 5.80 13.70
C LEU A 121 20.18 4.99 14.91
N GLU A 122 19.04 4.28 14.79
CA GLU A 122 18.51 3.40 15.82
C GLU A 122 19.44 2.20 16.11
N GLU A 123 19.97 1.55 15.07
CA GLU A 123 20.91 0.44 15.18
C GLU A 123 22.20 0.88 15.87
N ALA A 124 22.75 2.04 15.47
CA ALA A 124 23.92 2.62 16.10
C ALA A 124 23.65 3.04 17.55
N ALA A 125 22.46 3.55 17.87
CA ALA A 125 22.08 3.83 19.25
C ALA A 125 21.96 2.55 20.09
N ARG A 126 21.41 1.47 19.51
CA ARG A 126 21.25 0.17 20.19
C ARG A 126 22.58 -0.54 20.44
N SER A 127 23.53 -0.48 19.50
CA SER A 127 24.88 -1.01 19.69
C SER A 127 25.65 -0.22 20.75
N ARG A 128 25.52 1.10 20.77
CA ARG A 128 26.14 1.98 21.79
C ARG A 128 25.58 1.76 23.19
N ARG A 129 24.27 1.54 23.35
CA ARG A 129 23.66 1.19 24.65
C ARG A 129 24.17 -0.13 25.23
N ARG A 130 24.73 -1.02 24.41
CA ARG A 130 25.41 -2.23 24.88
C ARG A 130 26.87 -1.97 25.29
N GLY A 131 27.44 -0.83 24.90
CA GLY A 131 28.74 -0.35 25.37
C GLY A 131 28.66 0.14 26.81
N ARG A 132 29.67 -0.18 27.62
CA ARG A 132 29.73 0.16 29.04
C ARG A 132 30.52 1.46 29.23
N GLY A 133 29.89 2.53 29.71
CA GLY A 133 30.60 3.79 30.00
C GLY A 133 29.72 5.05 29.94
N ARG A 134 30.33 6.21 30.30
CA ARG A 134 29.72 7.54 30.11
C ARG A 134 29.76 7.90 28.62
N PRO A 135 28.68 8.43 28.03
CA PRO A 135 28.65 8.76 26.61
C PRO A 135 29.73 9.78 26.22
N THR A 136 30.49 9.46 25.18
CA THR A 136 31.49 10.38 24.61
C THR A 136 30.81 11.61 23.97
N ARG A 137 31.57 12.68 23.71
CA ARG A 137 31.04 13.88 23.05
C ARG A 137 30.48 13.58 21.66
N GLU A 138 31.12 12.67 20.92
CA GLU A 138 30.66 12.18 19.63
C GLU A 138 29.35 11.40 19.74
N GLU A 139 29.20 10.57 20.77
CA GLU A 139 27.95 9.83 21.02
C GLU A 139 26.79 10.76 21.38
N GLN A 140 27.05 11.83 22.13
CA GLN A 140 26.05 12.85 22.45
C GLN A 140 25.62 13.63 21.20
N LEU A 141 26.56 13.99 20.31
CA LEU A 141 26.26 14.63 19.04
C LEU A 141 25.42 13.71 18.13
N ALA A 142 25.82 12.44 17.99
CA ALA A 142 25.07 11.47 17.21
C ALA A 142 23.65 11.21 17.78
N GLY A 143 23.48 11.27 19.10
CA GLY A 143 22.16 11.23 19.75
C GLY A 143 21.29 12.42 19.36
N ARG A 144 21.83 13.63 19.42
CA ARG A 144 21.12 14.86 18.99
C ARG A 144 20.78 14.84 17.50
N GLU A 145 21.67 14.32 16.66
CA GLU A 145 21.40 14.15 15.23
C GLU A 145 20.27 13.15 14.97
N ALA A 146 20.22 12.05 15.74
CA ALA A 146 19.13 11.09 15.65
C ALA A 146 17.79 11.67 16.06
N GLU A 147 17.76 12.42 17.17
CA GLU A 147 16.57 13.13 17.63
C GLU A 147 16.10 14.19 16.63
N ALA A 148 17.04 14.95 16.05
CA ALA A 148 16.73 15.93 15.01
C ALA A 148 16.17 15.27 13.74
N GLU A 149 16.74 14.14 13.29
CA GLU A 149 16.22 13.40 12.14
C GLU A 149 14.81 12.87 12.38
N ILE A 150 14.53 12.31 13.56
CA ILE A 150 13.20 11.81 13.91
C ILE A 150 12.20 12.97 14.01
N ARG A 151 12.61 14.13 14.52
CA ARG A 151 11.76 15.33 14.58
C ARG A 151 11.43 15.86 13.18
N ASP A 152 12.44 15.99 12.32
CA ASP A 152 12.28 16.61 11.00
C ASP A 152 11.64 15.64 9.98
N ASN A 153 11.78 14.34 10.22
CA ASN A 153 11.23 13.26 9.42
C ASN A 153 10.77 12.15 10.37
N PRO A 154 9.55 12.21 10.91
CA PRO A 154 9.06 11.19 11.83
C PRO A 154 8.79 9.86 11.11
N PRO A 155 8.99 8.71 11.77
CA PRO A 155 8.45 7.44 11.31
C PRO A 155 6.96 7.56 11.04
N ARG A 156 6.46 6.91 9.99
CA ARG A 156 5.04 6.98 9.65
C ARG A 156 4.35 5.67 9.98
N ALA A 157 3.21 5.76 10.64
CA ALA A 157 2.30 4.64 10.81
C ALA A 157 1.38 4.55 9.59
N VAL A 158 1.36 3.38 8.95
CA VAL A 158 0.46 3.08 7.83
C VAL A 158 -0.59 2.08 8.33
N PRO A 159 -1.87 2.45 8.38
CA PRO A 159 -2.95 1.54 8.74
C PRO A 159 -3.01 0.35 7.78
N LEU A 160 -3.23 -0.85 8.32
CA LEU A 160 -3.43 -2.07 7.55
C LEU A 160 -4.92 -2.32 7.41
N THR A 161 -5.50 -1.80 6.33
CA THR A 161 -6.95 -1.76 6.15
C THR A 161 -7.55 -3.01 5.51
N ASP A 162 -6.76 -3.83 4.80
CA ASP A 162 -7.23 -5.11 4.24
C ASP A 162 -7.25 -6.20 5.32
N PRO A 163 -8.43 -6.67 5.77
CA PRO A 163 -8.53 -7.73 6.77
C PRO A 163 -7.88 -9.04 6.31
N GLY A 164 -7.94 -9.33 5.00
CA GLY A 164 -7.35 -10.53 4.43
C GLY A 164 -5.82 -10.50 4.52
N PHE A 165 -5.21 -9.34 4.26
CA PHE A 165 -3.77 -9.15 4.47
C PHE A 165 -3.38 -9.30 5.93
N VAL A 166 -4.12 -8.66 6.85
CA VAL A 166 -3.85 -8.76 8.30
C VAL A 166 -3.95 -10.21 8.78
N GLN A 167 -4.94 -10.97 8.31
CA GLN A 167 -5.05 -12.38 8.62
C GLN A 167 -3.84 -13.18 8.11
N ARG A 168 -3.47 -13.04 6.83
CA ARG A 168 -2.30 -13.73 6.24
C ARG A 168 -1.00 -13.36 6.97
N LEU A 169 -0.86 -12.11 7.38
CA LEU A 169 0.27 -11.61 8.17
C LEU A 169 0.36 -12.32 9.52
N ARG A 170 -0.76 -12.48 10.23
CA ARG A 170 -0.83 -13.22 11.51
C ARG A 170 -0.46 -14.68 11.33
N GLU A 171 -1.04 -15.35 10.33
CA GLU A 171 -0.75 -16.74 10.01
C GLU A 171 0.74 -16.94 9.68
N TRP A 172 1.33 -16.01 8.92
CA TRP A 172 2.75 -16.03 8.59
C TRP A 172 3.63 -15.84 9.82
N PHE A 173 3.32 -14.90 10.72
CA PHE A 173 4.08 -14.73 11.98
C PHE A 173 3.95 -15.92 12.93
N ALA A 174 2.77 -16.56 12.98
CA ALA A 174 2.57 -17.77 13.77
C ALA A 174 3.40 -18.94 13.23
N THR A 175 3.53 -19.05 11.89
CA THR A 175 4.23 -20.16 11.23
C THR A 175 5.74 -19.95 11.16
N ALA A 176 6.18 -18.78 10.69
CA ALA A 176 7.60 -18.50 10.42
C ALA A 176 8.38 -18.11 11.67
N GLN A 177 7.68 -17.63 12.73
CA GLN A 177 8.24 -17.20 14.00
C GLN A 177 9.60 -16.47 13.87
N PRO A 178 9.66 -15.36 13.11
CA PRO A 178 10.92 -14.65 12.89
C PRO A 178 11.52 -14.21 14.23
N ALA A 179 12.85 -14.32 14.35
CA ALA A 179 13.55 -13.89 15.54
C ALA A 179 13.34 -12.38 15.78
N ALA A 180 13.29 -11.98 17.05
CA ALA A 180 13.08 -10.58 17.40
C ALA A 180 14.15 -9.68 16.78
N GLY A 181 13.73 -8.61 16.12
CA GLY A 181 14.61 -7.66 15.43
C GLY A 181 15.24 -8.18 14.14
N SER A 182 14.90 -9.40 13.69
CA SER A 182 15.37 -9.92 12.41
C SER A 182 14.53 -9.38 11.24
N ARG A 183 15.19 -9.15 10.10
CA ARG A 183 14.49 -8.73 8.87
C ARG A 183 13.60 -9.86 8.36
N LEU A 184 12.39 -9.52 7.94
CA LEU A 184 11.41 -10.51 7.45
C LEU A 184 11.83 -11.16 6.12
N TRP A 185 12.63 -10.44 5.32
CA TRP A 185 13.13 -10.92 4.03
C TRP A 185 14.65 -10.85 3.97
N ASP A 186 15.28 -11.93 3.51
CA ASP A 186 16.72 -11.98 3.24
C ASP A 186 16.97 -11.60 1.78
N ILE A 187 16.65 -10.35 1.45
CA ILE A 187 16.85 -9.77 0.13
C ILE A 187 17.94 -8.71 0.24
N ARG A 188 19.06 -8.94 -0.45
CA ARG A 188 20.21 -8.04 -0.44
C ARG A 188 20.27 -7.11 -1.66
N SER A 189 19.51 -7.42 -2.70
CA SER A 189 19.49 -6.65 -3.95
C SER A 189 18.08 -6.34 -4.42
N GLU A 190 17.91 -5.16 -5.02
CA GLU A 190 16.69 -4.79 -5.71
C GLU A 190 16.34 -5.76 -6.84
N ASP A 191 17.35 -6.33 -7.50
CA ASP A 191 17.15 -7.27 -8.60
C ASP A 191 16.47 -8.57 -8.17
N THR A 192 16.66 -9.00 -6.92
CA THR A 192 15.93 -10.15 -6.37
C THR A 192 14.44 -9.84 -6.27
N ALA A 193 14.09 -8.66 -5.75
CA ALA A 193 12.70 -8.20 -5.67
C ALA A 193 12.08 -8.08 -7.07
N ARG A 194 12.80 -7.46 -8.02
CA ARG A 194 12.37 -7.36 -9.43
C ARG A 194 12.19 -8.74 -10.05
N SER A 195 13.09 -9.69 -9.79
CA SER A 195 13.00 -11.06 -10.31
C SER A 195 11.75 -11.78 -9.81
N TRP A 196 11.40 -11.67 -8.52
CA TRP A 196 10.17 -12.27 -7.98
C TRP A 196 8.92 -11.67 -8.62
N ILE A 197 8.88 -10.36 -8.83
CA ILE A 197 7.78 -9.67 -9.51
C ILE A 197 7.68 -10.13 -10.97
N SER A 198 8.81 -10.17 -11.69
CA SER A 198 8.87 -10.61 -13.09
C SER A 198 8.44 -12.07 -13.26
N GLN A 199 8.78 -12.96 -12.32
CA GLN A 199 8.32 -14.35 -12.32
C GLN A 199 6.80 -14.45 -12.20
N ALA A 200 6.19 -13.63 -11.33
CA ALA A 200 4.74 -13.58 -11.17
C ALA A 200 4.04 -13.03 -12.43
N VAL A 201 4.60 -11.98 -13.04
CA VAL A 201 4.12 -11.42 -14.31
C VAL A 201 4.20 -12.46 -15.43
N ALA A 202 5.34 -13.15 -15.56
CA ALA A 202 5.51 -14.20 -16.57
C ALA A 202 4.57 -15.40 -16.34
N ALA A 203 4.28 -15.74 -15.08
CA ALA A 203 3.30 -16.76 -14.75
C ALA A 203 1.88 -16.36 -15.14
N ALA A 204 1.48 -15.12 -14.92
CA ALA A 204 0.18 -14.61 -15.38
C ALA A 204 0.08 -14.62 -16.91
N GLN A 205 1.16 -14.25 -17.62
CA GLN A 205 1.21 -14.26 -19.08
C GLN A 205 1.03 -15.66 -19.68
N ARG A 206 1.59 -16.70 -19.04
CA ARG A 206 1.39 -18.09 -19.43
C ARG A 206 -0.08 -18.52 -19.35
N ASP A 207 -0.84 -17.90 -18.46
CA ASP A 207 -2.28 -18.14 -18.28
C ASP A 207 -3.14 -17.17 -19.11
N GLY A 208 -2.54 -16.44 -20.07
CA GLY A 208 -3.24 -15.53 -20.97
C GLY A 208 -3.55 -14.15 -20.39
N VAL A 209 -3.13 -13.84 -19.16
CA VAL A 209 -3.35 -12.53 -18.55
C VAL A 209 -2.17 -11.61 -18.82
N THR A 210 -2.44 -10.45 -19.42
CA THR A 210 -1.42 -9.43 -19.69
C THR A 210 -1.64 -8.17 -18.86
N PHE A 211 -0.55 -7.52 -18.48
CA PHE A 211 -0.58 -6.24 -17.78
C PHE A 211 -0.22 -5.12 -18.76
N SER A 212 -1.00 -4.03 -18.77
CA SER A 212 -0.71 -2.84 -19.58
C SER A 212 0.58 -2.14 -19.13
N ILE A 213 0.94 -2.28 -17.84
CA ILE A 213 2.12 -1.64 -17.26
C ILE A 213 3.33 -2.56 -17.35
N ARG A 214 4.37 -2.12 -18.07
CA ARG A 214 5.64 -2.85 -18.21
C ARG A 214 6.86 -1.90 -18.16
N PRO A 215 7.91 -2.20 -17.36
CA PRO A 215 8.00 -3.27 -16.37
C PRO A 215 7.18 -2.97 -15.10
N VAL A 216 6.77 -4.03 -14.40
CA VAL A 216 6.24 -3.93 -13.03
C VAL A 216 7.43 -3.99 -12.07
N THR A 217 7.56 -2.99 -11.20
CA THR A 217 8.71 -2.82 -10.28
C THR A 217 8.23 -2.54 -8.85
N PRO A 218 9.08 -2.59 -7.82
CA PRO A 218 8.70 -2.17 -6.47
C PRO A 218 8.08 -0.76 -6.41
N LYS A 219 8.58 0.18 -7.23
CA LYS A 219 7.98 1.52 -7.34
C LYS A 219 6.55 1.47 -7.88
N THR A 220 6.24 0.58 -8.82
CA THR A 220 4.89 0.39 -9.37
C THR A 220 3.90 0.11 -8.24
N PHE A 221 4.21 -0.74 -7.26
CA PHE A 221 3.32 -1.02 -6.12
C PHE A 221 3.07 0.21 -5.26
N ARG A 222 4.09 1.04 -5.05
CA ARG A 222 3.95 2.31 -4.32
C ARG A 222 3.05 3.30 -5.06
N ASP A 223 3.22 3.43 -6.38
CA ASP A 223 2.34 4.24 -7.21
C ASP A 223 0.91 3.68 -7.22
N SER A 224 0.79 2.35 -7.19
CA SER A 224 -0.49 1.63 -7.14
C SER A 224 -1.22 1.85 -5.82
N PHE A 225 -0.53 1.80 -4.69
CA PHE A 225 -1.09 2.15 -3.38
C PHE A 225 -1.62 3.59 -3.37
N ALA A 226 -0.83 4.54 -3.87
CA ALA A 226 -1.24 5.94 -3.96
C ALA A 226 -2.49 6.13 -4.82
N MET A 227 -2.49 5.53 -6.01
CA MET A 227 -3.63 5.59 -6.94
C MET A 227 -4.86 4.89 -6.35
N HIS A 228 -4.70 3.78 -5.64
CA HIS A 228 -5.80 3.10 -4.97
C HIS A 228 -6.44 4.01 -3.92
N LEU A 229 -5.66 4.72 -3.11
CA LEU A 229 -6.19 5.71 -2.16
C LEU A 229 -6.89 6.88 -2.87
N VAL A 230 -6.32 7.39 -3.97
CA VAL A 230 -6.96 8.44 -4.79
C VAL A 230 -8.31 7.97 -5.36
N GLN A 231 -8.37 6.74 -5.85
CA GLN A 231 -9.57 6.10 -6.40
C GLN A 231 -10.68 5.94 -5.35
N HIS A 232 -10.29 5.73 -4.09
CA HIS A 232 -11.20 5.68 -2.94
C HIS A 232 -11.39 7.03 -2.26
N GLN A 233 -11.08 8.13 -2.97
CA GLN A 233 -11.34 9.52 -2.53
C GLN A 233 -10.67 9.90 -1.20
N VAL A 234 -9.56 9.25 -0.87
CA VAL A 234 -8.79 9.61 0.31
C VAL A 234 -8.21 11.01 0.11
N PRO A 235 -8.37 11.95 1.07
CA PRO A 235 -7.90 13.32 0.90
C PRO A 235 -6.39 13.38 0.61
N GLN A 236 -5.98 14.26 -0.32
CA GLN A 236 -4.58 14.37 -0.76
C GLN A 236 -3.59 14.52 0.41
N LYS A 237 -3.98 15.24 1.48
CA LYS A 237 -3.12 15.43 2.65
C LYS A 237 -2.88 14.13 3.42
N VAL A 238 -3.88 13.25 3.50
CA VAL A 238 -3.76 11.92 4.11
C VAL A 238 -2.84 11.05 3.27
N ILE A 239 -3.02 11.05 1.95
CA ILE A 239 -2.14 10.33 1.02
C ILE A 239 -0.69 10.81 1.16
N GLN A 240 -0.47 12.13 1.19
CA GLN A 240 0.86 12.72 1.38
C GLN A 240 1.56 12.18 2.64
N THR A 241 0.82 12.13 3.75
CA THR A 241 1.31 11.60 5.03
C THR A 241 1.62 10.11 4.96
N LEU A 242 0.71 9.29 4.42
CA LEU A 242 0.90 7.84 4.27
C LEU A 242 2.06 7.49 3.34
N MET A 243 2.29 8.31 2.31
CA MET A 243 3.44 8.15 1.43
C MET A 243 4.74 8.66 2.05
N GLY A 244 4.70 9.56 3.03
CA GLY A 244 5.90 10.21 3.57
C GLY A 244 6.55 11.13 2.54
N HIS A 245 5.74 11.98 1.91
CA HIS A 245 6.20 13.01 0.97
C HIS A 245 6.34 14.36 1.68
N LYS A 246 7.57 14.92 1.68
CA LYS A 246 7.83 16.26 2.22
C LYS A 246 7.14 17.35 1.39
N ASP A 247 7.16 17.19 0.06
CA ASP A 247 6.55 18.12 -0.88
C ASP A 247 5.16 17.62 -1.32
N ALA A 248 4.18 18.52 -1.30
CA ALA A 248 2.83 18.25 -1.80
C ALA A 248 2.83 17.95 -3.30
N LYS A 249 3.75 18.55 -4.08
CA LYS A 249 3.88 18.34 -5.53
C LYS A 249 4.09 16.87 -5.90
N SER A 250 4.81 16.12 -5.05
CA SER A 250 5.01 14.67 -5.25
C SER A 250 3.72 13.87 -5.13
N THR A 251 2.74 14.37 -4.39
CA THR A 251 1.42 13.72 -4.22
C THR A 251 0.41 14.23 -5.22
N GLU A 252 0.49 15.50 -5.60
CA GLU A 252 -0.33 16.15 -6.62
C GLU A 252 -0.25 15.43 -7.97
N TRP A 253 0.90 14.83 -8.27
CA TRP A 253 1.09 13.93 -9.40
C TRP A 253 -0.02 12.88 -9.55
N TYR A 254 -0.47 12.26 -8.45
CA TYR A 254 -1.50 11.22 -8.48
C TYR A 254 -2.92 11.78 -8.56
N THR A 255 -3.16 12.98 -8.03
CA THR A 255 -4.51 13.58 -8.04
C THR A 255 -4.84 14.24 -9.38
N ARG A 256 -3.85 14.84 -10.06
CA ARG A 256 -4.02 15.39 -11.43
C ARG A 256 -4.53 14.34 -12.41
N VAL A 257 -3.94 13.15 -12.31
CA VAL A 257 -4.23 11.95 -13.11
C VAL A 257 -5.69 11.51 -13.00
N PHE A 258 -6.33 11.75 -11.86
CA PHE A 258 -7.67 11.24 -11.55
C PHE A 258 -8.79 12.27 -11.79
N THR A 259 -8.48 13.49 -12.25
CA THR A 259 -9.48 14.53 -12.54
C THR A 259 -10.52 14.09 -13.59
N LEU A 260 -10.11 13.28 -14.58
CA LEU A 260 -10.99 12.76 -15.63
C LEU A 260 -12.00 11.71 -15.10
N ASP A 261 -11.63 10.95 -14.06
CA ASP A 261 -12.46 9.85 -13.55
C ASP A 261 -13.43 10.34 -12.45
N VAL A 262 -12.99 11.27 -11.59
CA VAL A 262 -13.79 11.82 -10.47
C VAL A 262 -15.05 12.52 -10.97
N THR A 263 -14.96 13.33 -12.02
CA THR A 263 -16.11 14.08 -12.55
C THR A 263 -17.21 13.15 -13.05
N ARG A 264 -16.82 12.06 -13.71
CA ARG A 264 -17.74 11.00 -14.15
C ARG A 264 -18.32 10.22 -12.97
N GLN A 265 -17.50 9.81 -12.00
CA GLN A 265 -17.93 9.00 -10.85
C GLN A 265 -18.83 9.78 -9.87
N LEU A 266 -18.56 11.07 -9.67
CA LEU A 266 -19.44 11.96 -8.90
C LEU A 266 -20.73 12.26 -9.66
N GLY A 267 -20.81 11.93 -10.95
CA GLY A 267 -21.98 12.20 -11.78
C GLY A 267 -22.20 13.70 -11.93
N VAL A 268 -21.10 14.49 -11.99
CA VAL A 268 -21.18 15.93 -12.21
C VAL A 268 -21.82 16.15 -13.57
N ARG A 269 -23.04 16.68 -13.56
CA ARG A 269 -23.77 17.06 -14.76
C ARG A 269 -23.79 18.58 -14.82
N PHE A 270 -23.33 19.11 -15.94
CA PHE A 270 -23.39 20.55 -16.22
C PHE A 270 -24.71 20.95 -16.89
N SER A 271 -25.53 19.96 -17.29
CA SER A 271 -26.85 20.16 -17.87
C SER A 271 -27.95 19.62 -16.96
N MET A 272 -29.07 20.35 -16.95
CA MET A 272 -30.35 19.99 -16.35
C MET A 272 -31.42 20.16 -17.43
N ASP A 273 -32.49 19.39 -17.36
CA ASP A 273 -33.64 19.57 -18.24
C ASP A 273 -34.26 20.97 -18.06
N ALA A 274 -34.62 21.62 -19.17
CA ALA A 274 -35.06 23.01 -19.15
C ALA A 274 -36.42 23.19 -18.44
N ASP A 275 -37.30 22.19 -18.52
CA ASP A 275 -38.59 22.23 -17.85
C ASP A 275 -38.43 21.98 -16.34
N GLU A 276 -37.53 21.07 -15.94
CA GLU A 276 -37.15 20.85 -14.54
C GLU A 276 -36.53 22.12 -13.92
N ALA A 277 -35.58 22.75 -14.60
CA ALA A 277 -34.94 23.99 -14.15
C ALA A 277 -35.96 25.12 -14.02
N SER A 278 -36.87 25.26 -14.99
CA SER A 278 -37.91 26.27 -14.99
C SER A 278 -38.87 26.11 -13.80
N ARG A 279 -39.28 24.88 -13.46
CA ARG A 279 -40.12 24.61 -12.28
C ARG A 279 -39.45 25.00 -10.95
N LEU A 280 -38.14 24.81 -10.82
CA LEU A 280 -37.37 25.19 -9.63
C LEU A 280 -37.24 26.71 -9.45
N LEU A 281 -37.33 27.48 -10.54
CA LEU A 281 -37.15 28.93 -10.56
C LEU A 281 -38.46 29.72 -10.49
N LEU A 282 -39.62 29.04 -10.54
CA LEU A 282 -40.92 29.68 -10.35
C LEU A 282 -41.17 29.98 -8.86
N PRO A 283 -41.55 31.22 -8.49
CA PRO A 283 -41.84 31.55 -7.10
C PRO A 283 -43.09 30.80 -6.63
N GLY A 284 -42.91 29.87 -5.68
CA GLY A 284 -44.02 29.23 -4.95
C GLY A 284 -44.12 27.70 -5.00
N PHE A 285 -43.10 26.95 -5.42
CA PHE A 285 -43.13 25.49 -5.30
C PHE A 285 -42.84 25.04 -3.84
N PRO A 286 -43.81 24.44 -3.11
CA PRO A 286 -43.51 23.81 -1.84
C PRO A 286 -42.82 22.47 -2.14
N GLY A 287 -41.62 22.27 -1.59
CA GLY A 287 -40.87 21.01 -1.73
C GLY A 287 -41.72 19.80 -1.33
N ARG A 288 -41.64 18.72 -2.12
CA ARG A 288 -42.28 17.44 -1.80
C ARG A 288 -41.75 16.92 -0.45
N ARG A 289 -42.68 16.56 0.45
CA ARG A 289 -42.42 15.66 1.59
C ARG A 289 -42.14 14.25 1.10
#